data_AF-A0A7S2Q031-F1
#
_entry.id   AF-A0A7S2Q031-F1
#
_cell.length_a   1.000
_cell.length_b   1.000
_cell.length_c   1.000
_cell.angle_alpha   90.00
_cell.angle_beta   90.00
_cell.angle_gamma   90.00
#
_symmetry.space_group_name_H-M   'P 1'
#
loop_
_entity.id
_entity.type
_entity.pdbx_description
1 polymer ?
#
loop_
_entity_poly.entity_id
_entity_poly.type
_entity_poly.pdbx_seq_one_letter_code
_entity_poly.pdbx_strand_id
1 'polypeptide(L)'
;WWGIPTELDNKLRGRQKSLPRPVNVALGPEGGYYYVEFGDGKAQWDGLCGFCEAVHSSDSSVACVAFGPQGAWIVIWQDGSFQHSGLPKGLSDMITSNQHRTLKYVSIG
;
A
#
# COMPACT_ATOMS: atom_id res chain seq x y z
N TRP A 1 -21.96 -3.93 -1.97
CA TRP A 1 -20.77 -4.77 -1.73
C TRP A 1 -20.20 -4.31 -0.39
N TRP A 2 -20.15 -5.18 0.62
CA TRP A 2 -19.71 -4.80 1.97
C TRP A 2 -18.19 -4.96 2.04
N GLY A 3 -17.45 -3.91 2.44
CA GLY A 3 -16.01 -3.99 2.70
C GLY A 3 -15.06 -3.39 1.64
N ILE A 4 -15.56 -2.79 0.56
CA ILE A 4 -14.74 -1.97 -0.34
C ILE A 4 -15.13 -0.50 -0.13
N PRO A 5 -14.18 0.41 0.13
CA PRO A 5 -14.49 1.84 0.21
C PRO A 5 -15.17 2.31 -1.08
N THR A 6 -16.27 3.05 -0.94
CA THR A 6 -17.07 3.56 -2.09
C THR A 6 -16.21 4.33 -3.08
N GLU A 7 -15.21 5.08 -2.59
CA GLU A 7 -14.27 5.79 -3.45
C GLU A 7 -13.46 4.84 -4.33
N LEU A 8 -12.91 3.78 -3.74
CA LEU A 8 -12.15 2.79 -4.49
C LEU A 8 -13.03 2.05 -5.50
N ASP A 9 -14.24 1.64 -5.12
CA ASP A 9 -15.17 0.97 -6.04
C ASP A 9 -15.50 1.86 -7.25
N ASN A 10 -15.76 3.16 -7.03
CA ASN A 10 -15.96 4.12 -8.11
C ASN A 10 -14.74 4.24 -9.04
N LYS A 11 -13.52 4.14 -8.50
CA LYS A 11 -12.27 4.20 -9.30
C LYS A 11 -11.92 2.91 -10.01
N LEU A 12 -12.46 1.78 -9.58
CA LEU A 12 -12.25 0.49 -10.25
C LEU A 12 -13.34 0.22 -11.28
N ARG A 13 -14.62 0.43 -10.94
CA ARG A 13 -15.77 0.12 -11.80
C ARG A 13 -16.27 1.31 -12.61
N GLY A 14 -16.30 2.50 -12.00
CA GLY A 14 -16.85 3.72 -12.61
C GLY A 14 -15.84 4.51 -13.47
N ARG A 15 -14.63 3.99 -13.65
CA ARG A 15 -13.55 4.70 -14.35
C ARG A 15 -13.75 4.66 -15.87
N GLN A 16 -13.66 5.82 -16.52
CA GLN A 16 -13.66 5.91 -17.98
C GLN A 16 -12.48 5.12 -18.57
N LYS A 17 -12.73 4.39 -19.67
CA LYS A 17 -11.71 3.57 -20.36
C LYS A 17 -10.51 4.36 -20.88
N SER A 18 -10.66 5.66 -21.05
CA SER A 18 -9.61 6.60 -21.48
C SER A 18 -8.61 6.93 -20.36
N LEU A 19 -8.95 6.69 -19.10
CA LEU A 19 -8.07 6.99 -17.97
C LEU A 19 -7.07 5.85 -17.73
N PRO A 20 -5.88 6.16 -17.18
CA PRO A 20 -4.86 5.17 -16.87
C PRO A 20 -5.40 4.04 -16.00
N ARG A 21 -5.04 2.80 -16.31
CA ARG A 21 -5.54 1.63 -15.58
C ARG A 21 -4.88 1.54 -14.21
N PRO A 22 -5.58 1.02 -13.18
CA PRO A 22 -4.96 0.66 -11.91
C PRO A 22 -3.87 -0.40 -12.15
N VAL A 23 -2.69 -0.21 -11.58
CA VAL A 23 -1.55 -1.13 -11.67
C VAL A 23 -1.19 -1.75 -10.32
N ASN A 24 -1.51 -1.06 -9.22
CA ASN A 24 -1.29 -1.55 -7.86
C ASN A 24 -2.50 -1.20 -7.00
N VAL A 25 -2.98 -2.15 -6.19
CA VAL A 25 -4.13 -1.96 -5.30
C VAL A 25 -3.86 -2.72 -4.01
N ALA A 26 -4.02 -2.04 -2.87
CA ALA A 26 -4.01 -2.65 -1.55
C ALA A 26 -5.26 -2.25 -0.77
N LEU A 27 -5.81 -3.20 -0.01
CA LEU A 27 -7.03 -3.04 0.78
C LEU A 27 -6.74 -3.33 2.24
N GLY A 28 -7.21 -2.45 3.12
CA GLY A 28 -7.22 -2.68 4.55
C GLY A 28 -8.32 -3.68 4.97
N PRO A 29 -8.11 -4.42 6.08
CA PRO A 29 -8.98 -5.52 6.51
C PRO A 29 -10.42 -5.13 6.85
N GLU A 30 -10.71 -3.84 7.09
CA GLU A 30 -12.07 -3.36 7.42
C GLU A 30 -12.66 -2.40 6.37
N GLY A 31 -12.03 -2.27 5.19
CA GLY A 31 -12.48 -1.36 4.14
C GLY A 31 -12.37 0.13 4.51
N GLY A 32 -11.73 0.45 5.65
CA GLY A 32 -11.46 1.83 6.07
C GLY A 32 -10.22 2.44 5.43
N TYR A 33 -9.33 1.64 4.85
CA TYR A 33 -8.09 2.10 4.24
C TYR A 33 -7.87 1.41 2.89
N TYR A 34 -7.31 2.15 1.94
CA TYR A 34 -6.94 1.64 0.64
C TYR A 34 -5.75 2.38 0.06
N TYR A 35 -5.07 1.73 -0.88
CA TYR A 35 -4.09 2.35 -1.76
C TYR A 35 -4.37 1.92 -3.18
N VAL A 36 -4.31 2.85 -4.13
CA VAL A 36 -4.38 2.55 -5.56
C VAL A 36 -3.37 3.41 -6.32
N GLU A 37 -2.63 2.77 -7.20
CA GLU A 37 -1.70 3.40 -8.13
C GLU A 37 -2.16 3.14 -9.57
N PHE A 38 -1.98 4.13 -10.42
CA PHE A 38 -2.37 4.08 -11.82
C PHE A 38 -1.14 4.06 -12.73
N GLY A 39 -1.31 3.56 -13.96
CA GLY A 39 -0.21 3.41 -14.92
C GLY A 39 0.45 4.72 -15.38
N ASP A 40 -0.05 5.89 -14.96
CA ASP A 40 0.60 7.20 -15.15
C ASP A 40 1.48 7.62 -13.96
N GLY A 41 1.67 6.73 -12.97
CA GLY A 41 2.45 6.99 -11.75
C GLY A 41 1.71 7.78 -10.68
N LYS A 42 0.44 8.15 -10.91
CA LYS A 42 -0.38 8.78 -9.87
C LYS A 42 -0.91 7.74 -8.91
N ALA A 43 -0.86 8.06 -7.62
CA ALA A 43 -1.46 7.25 -6.56
C ALA A 43 -2.57 8.03 -5.85
N GLN A 44 -3.55 7.31 -5.33
CA GLN A 44 -4.58 7.80 -4.44
C GLN A 44 -4.75 6.79 -3.31
N TRP A 45 -4.91 7.27 -2.08
CA TRP A 45 -5.04 6.41 -0.93
C TRP A 45 -5.85 7.08 0.17
N ASP A 46 -6.38 6.24 1.05
CA ASP A 46 -6.90 6.63 2.36
C ASP A 46 -6.33 5.64 3.37
N GLY A 47 -5.80 6.13 4.48
CA GLY A 47 -4.95 5.31 5.34
C GLY A 47 -4.72 5.91 6.72
N LEU A 48 -4.04 5.12 7.54
CA LEU A 48 -3.62 5.53 8.88
C LEU A 48 -2.63 6.71 8.78
N CYS A 49 -2.63 7.61 9.76
CA CYS A 49 -1.78 8.81 9.75
C CYS A 49 -0.31 8.49 9.41
N GLY A 50 0.28 7.47 10.06
CA GLY A 50 1.66 7.08 9.80
C GLY A 50 1.91 6.54 8.38
N PHE A 51 0.92 5.86 7.77
CA PHE A 51 1.01 5.44 6.37
C PHE A 51 0.92 6.66 5.45
N CYS A 52 -0.03 7.57 5.70
CA CYS A 52 -0.19 8.78 4.92
C CYS A 52 1.08 9.65 4.97
N GLU A 53 1.68 9.81 6.15
CA GLU A 53 2.96 10.53 6.32
C GLU A 53 4.09 9.85 5.55
N ALA A 54 4.23 8.52 5.65
CA ALA A 54 5.21 7.74 4.91
C ALA A 54 5.11 7.98 3.40
N VAL A 55 3.90 7.91 2.83
CA VAL A 55 3.66 8.13 1.40
C VAL A 55 3.86 9.59 0.98
N HIS A 56 3.50 10.57 1.82
CA HIS A 56 3.77 11.97 1.52
C HIS A 56 5.25 12.35 1.61
N SER A 57 6.02 11.68 2.47
CA SER A 57 7.43 12.02 2.74
C SER A 57 8.43 11.38 1.77
N SER A 58 7.99 10.43 0.94
CA SER A 58 8.85 9.70 0.01
C SER A 58 8.84 10.35 -1.37
N ASP A 59 10.03 10.57 -1.92
CA ASP A 59 10.22 10.96 -3.34
C ASP A 59 10.22 9.74 -4.29
N SER A 60 10.23 8.53 -3.74
CA SER A 60 10.36 7.27 -4.47
C SER A 60 8.99 6.67 -4.78
N SER A 61 8.81 6.11 -5.98
CA SER A 61 7.56 5.44 -6.35
C SER A 61 7.36 4.17 -5.52
N VAL A 62 6.10 3.85 -5.23
CA VAL A 62 5.73 2.65 -4.49
C VAL A 62 5.97 1.41 -5.37
N ALA A 63 6.62 0.40 -4.81
CA ALA A 63 6.71 -0.92 -5.41
C ALA A 63 5.62 -1.86 -4.89
N CYS A 64 5.34 -1.82 -3.58
CA CYS A 64 4.35 -2.68 -2.94
C CYS A 64 3.79 -2.04 -1.66
N VAL A 65 2.50 -2.22 -1.42
CA VAL A 65 1.83 -1.83 -0.17
C VAL A 65 1.09 -3.04 0.37
N ALA A 66 1.17 -3.27 1.68
CA ALA A 66 0.32 -4.21 2.37
C ALA A 66 -0.22 -3.60 3.66
N PHE A 67 -1.51 -3.78 3.86
CA PHE A 67 -2.19 -3.47 5.12
C PHE A 67 -2.42 -4.78 5.87
N GLY A 68 -2.30 -4.72 7.19
CA GLY A 68 -2.49 -5.84 8.10
C GLY A 68 -3.51 -5.54 9.19
N PRO A 69 -3.84 -6.54 10.02
CA PRO A 69 -4.76 -6.39 11.13
C PRO A 69 -4.23 -5.38 12.17
N GLN A 70 -5.14 -4.80 12.95
CA GLN A 70 -4.82 -3.85 14.04
C GLN A 70 -4.06 -2.60 13.57
N GLY A 71 -4.22 -2.21 12.31
CA GLY A 71 -3.58 -1.04 11.73
C GLY A 71 -2.10 -1.22 11.40
N ALA A 72 -1.65 -2.47 11.25
CA ALA A 72 -0.34 -2.76 10.70
C ALA A 72 -0.27 -2.34 9.23
N TRP A 73 0.86 -1.82 8.78
CA TRP A 73 1.10 -1.50 7.38
C TRP A 73 2.58 -1.58 7.03
N ILE A 74 2.86 -1.80 5.74
CA ILE A 74 4.19 -1.72 5.16
C ILE A 74 4.10 -1.15 3.75
N VAL A 75 5.04 -0.28 3.43
CA VAL A 75 5.32 0.21 2.08
C VAL A 75 6.74 -0.18 1.70
N ILE A 76 6.89 -0.70 0.50
CA ILE A 76 8.17 -0.94 -0.15
C ILE A 76 8.26 0.00 -1.34
N TRP A 77 9.38 0.69 -1.46
CA TRP A 77 9.68 1.65 -2.50
C TRP A 77 10.46 0.99 -3.64
N GLN A 78 10.47 1.60 -4.83
CA GLN A 78 11.18 1.07 -5.99
C GLN A 78 12.71 1.05 -5.81
N ASP A 79 13.26 1.92 -4.97
CA ASP A 79 14.68 1.90 -4.58
C ASP A 79 15.04 0.77 -3.60
N GLY A 80 14.06 -0.03 -3.17
CA GLY A 80 14.23 -1.15 -2.25
C GLY A 80 14.19 -0.78 -0.77
N SER A 81 14.09 0.51 -0.44
CA SER A 81 13.80 0.95 0.92
C SER A 81 12.34 0.59 1.29
N PHE A 82 12.05 0.58 2.58
CA PHE A 82 10.71 0.28 3.08
C PHE A 82 10.42 1.03 4.38
N GLN A 83 9.15 1.25 4.65
CA GLN A 83 8.66 1.80 5.91
C GLN A 83 7.49 0.93 6.39
N HIS A 84 7.38 0.71 7.69
CA HIS A 84 6.30 -0.08 8.26
C HIS A 84 5.92 0.37 9.66
N SER A 85 4.71 0.00 10.09
CA SER A 85 4.26 0.16 11.46
C SER A 85 3.35 -1.00 11.85
N GLY A 86 3.30 -1.32 13.14
CA GLY A 86 2.41 -2.35 13.69
C GLY A 86 2.72 -3.79 13.26
N LEU A 87 3.85 -4.05 12.60
CA LEU A 87 4.24 -5.41 12.21
C LEU A 87 4.61 -6.25 13.45
N PRO A 88 4.28 -7.56 13.47
CA PRO A 88 4.78 -8.47 14.48
C PRO A 88 6.30 -8.41 14.55
N LYS A 89 6.87 -8.40 15.76
CA LYS A 89 8.30 -8.25 16.00
C LYS A 89 9.15 -9.22 15.17
N GLY A 90 8.75 -10.49 15.07
CA GLY A 90 9.46 -11.48 14.25
C GLY A 90 9.50 -11.14 12.76
N LEU A 91 8.42 -10.52 12.23
CA LEU A 91 8.39 -10.07 10.83
C LEU A 91 9.24 -8.81 10.65
N SER A 92 9.15 -7.84 11.57
CA SER A 92 10.01 -6.66 11.59
C SER A 92 11.50 -7.06 11.62
N ASP A 93 11.87 -7.96 12.53
CA ASP A 93 13.23 -8.44 12.70
C ASP A 93 13.72 -9.16 11.44
N MET A 94 12.88 -9.98 10.80
CA MET A 94 13.21 -10.63 9.52
C MET A 94 13.42 -9.63 8.38
N ILE A 95 12.61 -8.58 8.31
CA ILE A 95 12.73 -7.56 7.26
C ILE A 95 14.02 -6.74 7.48
N THR A 96 14.28 -6.32 8.73
CA THR A 96 15.50 -5.58 9.07
C THR A 96 16.77 -6.44 8.91
N SER A 97 16.72 -7.73 9.25
CA SER A 97 17.88 -8.63 9.09
C SER A 97 18.21 -8.95 7.62
N ASN A 98 17.28 -8.71 6.69
CA ASN A 98 17.42 -9.03 5.27
C ASN A 98 17.55 -7.80 4.36
N GLN A 99 18.00 -6.65 4.88
CA GLN A 99 18.14 -5.38 4.12
C GLN A 99 18.97 -5.48 2.81
N HIS A 100 19.76 -6.54 2.61
CA HIS A 100 20.51 -6.79 1.37
C HIS A 100 19.74 -7.57 0.29
N ARG A 101 18.50 -8.02 0.55
CA ARG A 101 17.65 -8.71 -0.44
C ARG A 101 16.43 -7.85 -0.76
N THR A 102 16.19 -7.62 -2.04
CA THR A 102 15.06 -6.82 -2.52
C THR A 102 13.73 -7.54 -2.25
N LEU A 103 12.91 -6.94 -1.38
CA LEU A 103 11.53 -7.38 -1.18
C LEU A 103 10.70 -6.92 -2.38
N LYS A 104 10.07 -7.87 -3.08
CA LYS A 104 9.25 -7.57 -4.26
C LYS A 104 7.75 -7.49 -3.94
N TYR A 105 7.28 -8.32 -3.03
CA TYR A 105 5.86 -8.45 -2.69
C TYR A 105 5.70 -8.80 -1.21
N VAL A 106 4.70 -8.21 -0.55
CA VAL A 106 4.32 -8.53 0.84
C VAL A 106 2.81 -8.65 0.93
N SER A 107 2.35 -9.60 1.75
CA SER A 107 0.95 -9.72 2.15
C SER A 107 0.89 -9.97 3.65
N ILE A 108 0.02 -9.24 4.35
CA ILE A 108 -0.26 -9.46 5.77
C ILE A 108 -1.66 -10.05 5.85
N GLY A 109 -1.76 -11.28 6.37
CA GLY A 109 -3.02 -12.04 6.51
C GLY A 109 -3.53 -12.00 7.94
#